data_AF-A0A6A5TC84-F1
#
_entry.id   AF-A0A6A5TC84-F1
#
_cell.length_a   1.000
_cell.length_b   1.000
_cell.length_c   1.000
_cell.angle_alpha   90.00
_cell.angle_beta   90.00
_cell.angle_gamma   90.00
#
_symmetry.space_group_name_H-M   'P 1'
#
loop_
_entity.id
_entity.type
_entity.pdbx_description
1 polymer ?
#
loop_
_entity_poly.entity_id
_entity_poly.type
_entity_poly.pdbx_seq_one_letter_code
_entity_poly.pdbx_strand_id
1 'polypeptide(L)'
;MNHPPPPPLPSPRQEGEISKPSAAMPPPPPPPPPPPTRPPKPSNPAVPTSPPPPLPSDAIEAFGAIDKTRFLQSLKATTKANISSEPFQPCHMFFYGSLMDPEVIQAILNLSEPPTTRPATISGFQIKMWGIYPTLIPGRSGMVVGCVWEVTSEDHFERLAAYETAAYRWVECDAVLEDGAVLKGCRTFCWAREPDSSELEDGSFDLGRYQKYFKSSVTRRRSPVP
;
A
#
# COMPACT_ATOMS: atom_id res chain seq x y z
N MET A 1 -103.69 -24.05 -7.14
CA MET A 1 -102.59 -23.10 -6.88
C MET A 1 -101.71 -23.69 -5.78
N ASN A 2 -100.49 -24.08 -6.13
CA ASN A 2 -99.29 -24.15 -5.28
C ASN A 2 -98.25 -24.96 -6.06
N HIS A 3 -97.34 -24.27 -6.76
CA HIS A 3 -96.10 -24.88 -7.22
C HIS A 3 -95.08 -24.79 -6.08
N PRO A 4 -94.44 -25.91 -5.70
CA PRO A 4 -93.34 -25.89 -4.74
C PRO A 4 -92.05 -25.32 -5.38
N PRO A 5 -91.14 -24.77 -4.56
CA PRO A 5 -89.97 -24.02 -5.02
C PRO A 5 -88.88 -24.91 -5.64
N PRO A 6 -88.07 -24.35 -6.55
CA PRO A 6 -86.94 -25.06 -7.14
C PRO A 6 -85.79 -25.28 -6.14
N PRO A 7 -85.08 -26.42 -6.21
CA PRO A 7 -83.91 -26.70 -5.37
C PRO A 7 -82.65 -25.91 -5.79
N PRO A 8 -81.70 -25.71 -4.86
CA PRO A 8 -80.55 -24.82 -5.04
C PRO A 8 -79.46 -25.35 -5.98
N LEU A 9 -78.73 -24.42 -6.62
CA LEU A 9 -77.60 -24.67 -7.52
C LEU A 9 -76.35 -25.20 -6.79
N PRO A 10 -75.56 -26.10 -7.39
CA PRO A 10 -74.35 -26.66 -6.80
C PRO A 10 -73.14 -25.70 -6.83
N SER A 11 -72.34 -25.74 -5.75
CA SER A 11 -71.08 -25.01 -5.58
C SER A 11 -69.88 -25.66 -6.29
N PRO A 12 -68.77 -24.94 -6.53
CA PRO A 12 -67.71 -25.35 -7.46
C PRO A 12 -66.80 -26.47 -6.92
N ARG A 13 -66.38 -27.35 -7.82
CA ARG A 13 -65.52 -28.53 -7.57
C ARG A 13 -64.10 -28.15 -7.15
N GLN A 14 -63.61 -28.81 -6.10
CA GLN A 14 -62.17 -29.01 -5.84
C GLN A 14 -61.67 -30.15 -6.74
N GLU A 15 -60.67 -29.88 -7.56
CA GLU A 15 -59.83 -30.92 -8.18
C GLU A 15 -58.47 -30.92 -7.49
N GLY A 16 -58.18 -31.99 -6.77
CA GLY A 16 -56.87 -32.31 -6.24
C GLY A 16 -56.54 -33.75 -6.59
N GLU A 17 -55.65 -33.96 -7.55
CA GLU A 17 -54.69 -35.07 -7.62
C GLU A 17 -53.77 -34.86 -8.84
N ILE A 18 -52.53 -34.41 -8.60
CA ILE A 18 -51.44 -34.49 -9.58
C ILE A 18 -50.21 -35.05 -8.87
N SER A 19 -49.72 -36.16 -9.42
CA SER A 19 -48.61 -37.00 -9.04
C SER A 19 -47.34 -36.27 -8.56
N LYS A 20 -46.71 -36.82 -7.52
CA LYS A 20 -45.32 -36.52 -7.14
C LYS A 20 -44.35 -36.90 -8.26
N PRO A 21 -43.47 -36.00 -8.75
CA PRO A 21 -42.36 -36.39 -9.60
C PRO A 21 -41.15 -36.85 -8.79
N SER A 22 -40.48 -37.87 -9.34
CA SER A 22 -39.18 -38.42 -8.92
C SER A 22 -38.09 -37.34 -8.89
N ALA A 23 -37.26 -37.33 -7.85
CA ALA A 23 -36.14 -36.42 -7.69
C ALA A 23 -35.06 -36.68 -8.77
N ALA A 24 -35.08 -35.90 -9.85
CA ALA A 24 -33.96 -35.76 -10.75
C ALA A 24 -32.87 -34.92 -10.08
N MET A 25 -31.61 -35.36 -10.15
CA MET A 25 -30.46 -34.57 -9.70
C MET A 25 -30.46 -33.20 -10.42
N PRO A 26 -30.11 -32.10 -9.73
CA PRO A 26 -29.95 -30.82 -10.41
C PRO A 26 -28.84 -30.95 -11.47
N PRO A 27 -28.99 -30.32 -12.65
CA PRO A 27 -27.93 -30.28 -13.63
C PRO A 27 -26.67 -29.64 -13.01
N PRO A 28 -25.46 -30.06 -13.41
CA PRO A 28 -24.24 -29.40 -12.97
C PRO A 28 -24.29 -27.91 -13.33
N PRO A 29 -23.70 -27.02 -12.51
CA PRO A 29 -23.64 -25.60 -12.83
C PRO A 29 -22.97 -25.40 -14.19
N PRO A 30 -23.37 -24.36 -14.94
CA PRO A 30 -22.73 -24.03 -16.21
C PRO A 30 -21.22 -23.82 -15.99
N PRO A 31 -20.36 -24.17 -16.96
CA PRO A 31 -18.95 -23.87 -16.87
C PRO A 31 -18.73 -22.37 -16.64
N PRO A 32 -17.68 -21.98 -15.90
CA PRO A 32 -17.35 -20.58 -15.70
C PRO A 32 -17.21 -19.87 -17.07
N PRO A 33 -17.56 -18.58 -17.16
CA PRO A 33 -17.37 -17.83 -18.39
C PRO A 33 -15.90 -17.94 -18.84
N PRO A 34 -15.63 -18.00 -20.15
CA PRO A 34 -14.26 -17.94 -20.64
C PRO A 34 -13.58 -16.70 -20.07
N PRO A 35 -12.28 -16.78 -19.73
CA PRO A 35 -11.55 -15.60 -19.26
C PRO A 35 -11.74 -14.46 -20.27
N PRO A 36 -11.87 -13.21 -19.81
CA PRO A 36 -12.05 -12.07 -20.70
C PRO A 36 -10.99 -12.12 -21.79
N THR A 37 -11.44 -11.98 -23.04
CA THR A 37 -10.58 -11.95 -24.21
C THR A 37 -9.47 -10.94 -23.96
N ARG A 38 -8.23 -11.44 -24.02
CA ARG A 38 -7.02 -10.63 -23.86
C ARG A 38 -7.17 -9.38 -24.76
N PRO A 39 -7.12 -8.16 -24.19
CA PRO A 39 -7.12 -6.96 -25.02
C PRO A 39 -5.94 -7.01 -26.00
N PRO A 40 -6.08 -6.47 -27.22
CA PRO A 40 -5.05 -6.54 -28.24
C PRO A 40 -3.73 -6.01 -27.67
N LYS A 41 -2.70 -6.85 -27.82
CA LYS A 41 -1.31 -6.58 -27.45
C LYS A 41 -0.91 -5.24 -28.11
N PRO A 42 -0.54 -4.18 -27.38
CA PRO A 42 0.07 -3.03 -28.02
C PRO A 42 1.40 -3.50 -28.62
N SER A 43 1.41 -3.56 -29.94
CA SER A 43 2.60 -3.73 -30.78
C SER A 43 3.43 -2.47 -30.67
N ASN A 44 4.33 -2.44 -29.69
CA ASN A 44 5.59 -1.70 -29.79
C ASN A 44 6.58 -2.35 -28.81
N PRO A 45 7.81 -2.70 -29.23
CA PRO A 45 8.88 -2.97 -28.29
C PRO A 45 9.24 -1.62 -27.65
N ALA A 46 8.54 -1.26 -26.58
CA ALA A 46 9.00 -0.22 -25.68
C ALA A 46 10.35 -0.71 -25.14
N VAL A 47 11.40 -0.05 -25.60
CA VAL A 47 12.76 -0.06 -25.09
C VAL A 47 12.72 -0.25 -23.56
N PRO A 48 13.59 -1.09 -22.96
CA PRO A 48 13.66 -1.21 -21.51
C PRO A 48 13.96 0.18 -20.94
N THR A 49 12.93 0.86 -20.44
CA THR A 49 13.11 2.12 -19.73
C THR A 49 13.80 1.78 -18.42
N SER A 50 15.03 2.27 -18.35
CA SER A 50 15.96 2.15 -17.25
C SER A 50 15.30 2.50 -15.91
N PRO A 51 15.83 2.03 -14.76
CA PRO A 51 15.47 2.62 -13.47
C PRO A 51 15.62 4.13 -13.56
N PRO A 52 14.85 4.94 -12.79
CA PRO A 52 15.20 6.35 -12.68
C PRO A 52 16.67 6.41 -12.22
N PRO A 53 17.50 7.21 -12.91
CA PRO A 53 18.85 7.41 -12.45
C PRO A 53 18.79 8.04 -11.04
N PRO A 54 19.84 7.92 -10.20
CA PRO A 54 20.04 8.99 -9.22
C PRO A 54 19.91 10.31 -9.99
N LEU A 55 19.15 11.29 -9.48
CA LEU A 55 18.94 12.57 -10.17
C LEU A 55 20.25 13.03 -10.83
N PRO A 56 20.24 13.50 -12.09
CA PRO A 56 21.45 14.04 -12.73
C PRO A 56 22.14 15.01 -11.77
N SER A 57 23.46 14.90 -11.59
CA SER A 57 24.25 15.80 -10.71
C SER A 57 23.92 17.27 -10.92
N ASP A 58 23.58 17.65 -12.15
CA ASP A 58 23.27 19.04 -12.49
C ASP A 58 21.88 19.51 -12.00
N ALA A 59 20.94 18.58 -11.75
CA ALA A 59 19.68 18.86 -11.07
C ALA A 59 19.82 18.84 -9.53
N ILE A 60 20.90 18.22 -9.02
CA ILE A 60 21.22 18.18 -7.59
C ILE A 60 21.76 19.52 -7.09
N GLU A 61 22.49 20.28 -7.93
CA GLU A 61 23.15 21.51 -7.49
C GLU A 61 22.18 22.66 -7.17
N ALA A 62 21.03 22.76 -7.85
CA ALA A 62 20.08 23.86 -7.65
C ALA A 62 18.78 23.49 -6.89
N PHE A 63 18.22 22.28 -7.10
CA PHE A 63 16.92 21.89 -6.53
C PHE A 63 17.02 21.03 -5.26
N GLY A 64 18.14 20.33 -5.04
CA GLY A 64 18.32 19.41 -3.90
C GLY A 64 19.09 19.99 -2.72
N ALA A 65 20.03 20.90 -2.96
CA ALA A 65 20.89 21.42 -1.89
C ALA A 65 20.12 22.27 -0.86
N ILE A 66 19.17 23.09 -1.29
CA ILE A 66 18.40 23.97 -0.39
C ILE A 66 17.42 23.16 0.46
N ASP A 67 16.73 22.19 -0.14
CA ASP A 67 15.68 21.42 0.53
C ASP A 67 16.21 20.25 1.37
N LYS A 68 17.25 19.54 0.90
CA LYS A 68 17.97 18.55 1.72
C LYS A 68 18.66 19.22 2.91
N THR A 69 19.22 20.42 2.72
CA THR A 69 19.79 21.18 3.83
C THR A 69 18.72 21.67 4.78
N ARG A 70 17.56 22.12 4.30
CA ARG A 70 16.41 22.48 5.16
C ARG A 70 15.83 21.28 5.89
N PHE A 71 15.73 20.12 5.26
CA PHE A 71 15.22 18.90 5.88
C PHE A 71 16.21 18.35 6.90
N LEU A 72 17.51 18.25 6.57
CA LEU A 72 18.55 17.93 7.54
C LEU A 72 18.66 19.02 8.61
N GLN A 73 18.47 20.29 8.29
CA GLN A 73 18.35 21.36 9.29
C GLN A 73 17.07 21.24 10.08
N SER A 74 15.98 20.70 9.56
CA SER A 74 14.73 20.48 10.29
C SER A 74 14.86 19.28 11.21
N LEU A 75 15.54 18.21 10.79
CA LEU A 75 15.95 17.12 11.65
C LEU A 75 16.87 17.68 12.75
N LYS A 76 17.97 18.34 12.36
CA LYS A 76 18.91 18.99 13.30
C LYS A 76 18.27 20.08 14.16
N ALA A 77 17.25 20.80 13.69
CA ALA A 77 16.55 21.85 14.43
C ALA A 77 15.44 21.26 15.30
N THR A 78 14.86 20.12 14.95
CA THR A 78 14.08 19.31 15.89
C THR A 78 15.01 18.80 17.00
N THR A 79 16.25 18.38 16.66
CA THR A 79 17.31 18.06 17.62
C THR A 79 17.81 19.29 18.42
N LYS A 80 17.82 20.50 17.83
CA LYS A 80 18.34 21.73 18.46
C LYS A 80 17.27 22.52 19.24
N ALA A 81 16.01 22.50 18.83
CA ALA A 81 14.89 22.99 19.62
C ALA A 81 14.63 22.09 20.83
N ASN A 82 15.15 20.86 20.77
CA ASN A 82 15.25 19.93 21.87
C ASN A 82 16.72 19.75 22.29
N ILE A 83 17.46 20.84 22.58
CA ILE A 83 18.68 20.76 23.41
C ILE A 83 18.22 20.48 24.86
N SER A 84 17.65 19.29 25.06
CA SER A 84 18.21 18.39 26.03
C SER A 84 19.21 17.51 25.27
N SER A 85 20.35 17.21 25.86
CA SER A 85 21.35 16.27 25.34
C SER A 85 20.81 14.83 25.39
N GLU A 86 19.61 14.59 24.87
CA GLU A 86 18.95 13.30 24.97
C GLU A 86 19.42 12.40 23.83
N PRO A 87 19.92 11.19 24.16
CA PRO A 87 20.30 10.23 23.15
C PRO A 87 19.08 9.86 22.30
N PHE A 88 19.35 9.49 21.04
CA PHE A 88 18.33 8.93 20.15
C PHE A 88 17.55 7.83 20.88
N GLN A 89 16.23 7.97 20.89
CA GLN A 89 15.33 6.97 21.46
C GLN A 89 14.88 6.02 20.36
N PRO A 90 14.98 4.69 20.55
CA PRO A 90 14.41 3.73 19.63
C PRO A 90 12.95 4.06 19.30
N CYS A 91 12.59 3.90 18.03
CA CYS A 91 11.24 4.18 17.57
C CYS A 91 10.76 3.11 16.59
N HIS A 92 9.45 2.85 16.60
CA HIS A 92 8.83 2.01 15.61
C HIS A 92 8.57 2.82 14.34
N MET A 93 9.09 2.34 13.20
CA MET A 93 8.75 2.88 11.90
C MET A 93 7.69 2.01 11.22
N PHE A 94 6.64 2.63 10.71
CA PHE A 94 5.69 2.01 9.80
C PHE A 94 6.15 2.25 8.36
N PHE A 95 6.34 1.14 7.64
CA PHE A 95 6.74 1.10 6.25
C PHE A 95 5.60 0.66 5.35
N TYR A 96 5.55 1.30 4.18
CA TYR A 96 4.71 0.97 3.05
C TYR A 96 5.58 0.95 1.78
N GLY A 97 5.04 0.51 0.66
CA GLY A 97 5.77 0.55 -0.60
C GLY A 97 7.00 -0.37 -0.62
N SER A 98 8.13 0.14 -1.13
CA SER A 98 9.36 -0.65 -1.26
C SER A 98 9.97 -1.05 0.08
N LEU A 99 9.81 -0.24 1.13
CA LEU A 99 10.34 -0.54 2.45
C LEU A 99 9.57 -1.69 3.15
N MET A 100 8.48 -2.19 2.56
CA MET A 100 7.85 -3.43 3.05
C MET A 100 8.67 -4.70 2.75
N ASP A 101 9.68 -4.63 1.88
CA ASP A 101 10.57 -5.75 1.59
C ASP A 101 11.80 -5.73 2.52
N PRO A 102 12.00 -6.75 3.38
CA PRO A 102 13.12 -6.79 4.31
C PRO A 102 14.50 -6.72 3.65
N GLU A 103 14.69 -7.25 2.44
CA GLU A 103 15.98 -7.18 1.75
C GLU A 103 16.27 -5.77 1.22
N VAL A 104 15.23 -4.98 0.94
CA VAL A 104 15.38 -3.56 0.61
C VAL A 104 15.86 -2.80 1.84
N ILE A 105 15.23 -3.01 3.01
CA ILE A 105 15.68 -2.41 4.27
C ILE A 105 17.13 -2.82 4.56
N GLN A 106 17.44 -4.11 4.42
CA GLN A 106 18.79 -4.64 4.61
C GLN A 106 19.82 -3.91 3.74
N ALA A 107 19.52 -3.73 2.45
CA ALA A 107 20.43 -3.09 1.50
C ALA A 107 20.65 -1.60 1.82
N ILE A 108 19.58 -0.87 2.17
CA ILE A 108 19.66 0.56 2.52
C ILE A 108 20.49 0.77 3.79
N LEU A 109 20.26 -0.07 4.80
CA LEU A 109 20.86 0.05 6.12
C LEU A 109 22.19 -0.69 6.25
N ASN A 110 22.59 -1.46 5.24
CA ASN A 110 23.76 -2.35 5.28
C ASN A 110 23.71 -3.33 6.46
N LEU A 111 22.54 -3.86 6.77
CA LEU A 111 22.39 -4.87 7.82
C LEU A 111 23.02 -6.20 7.37
N SER A 112 23.55 -6.96 8.33
CA SER A 112 24.07 -8.31 8.08
C SER A 112 22.96 -9.26 7.59
N GLU A 113 21.75 -9.10 8.10
CA GLU A 113 20.58 -9.92 7.80
C GLU A 113 19.33 -9.05 7.58
N PRO A 114 18.33 -9.53 6.82
CA PRO A 114 17.05 -8.84 6.69
C PRO A 114 16.34 -8.70 8.05
N PRO A 115 15.77 -7.53 8.36
CA PRO A 115 15.06 -7.33 9.61
C PRO A 115 13.73 -8.08 9.63
N THR A 116 13.33 -8.56 10.80
CA THR A 116 12.00 -9.15 11.00
C THR A 116 10.96 -8.04 11.19
N THR A 117 10.20 -7.75 10.14
CA THR A 117 9.10 -6.79 10.19
C THR A 117 7.80 -7.46 10.64
N ARG A 118 6.92 -6.72 11.32
CA ARG A 118 5.58 -7.19 11.70
C ARG A 118 4.51 -6.54 10.82
N PRO A 119 3.57 -7.28 10.21
CA PRO A 119 2.51 -6.66 9.44
C PRO A 119 1.65 -5.76 10.32
N ALA A 120 1.24 -4.63 9.77
CA ALA A 120 0.50 -3.60 10.49
C ALA A 120 -0.36 -2.77 9.55
N THR A 121 -1.27 -1.99 10.13
CA THR A 121 -2.15 -1.07 9.41
C THR A 121 -2.19 0.28 10.13
N ILE A 122 -2.16 1.38 9.38
CA ILE A 122 -2.37 2.74 9.92
C ILE A 122 -3.66 3.34 9.36
N SER A 123 -4.27 4.25 10.10
CA SER A 123 -5.46 5.01 9.68
C SER A 123 -5.16 6.50 9.52
N GLY A 124 -6.02 7.23 8.80
CA GLY A 124 -5.86 8.67 8.60
C GLY A 124 -4.97 9.03 7.40
N PHE A 125 -4.59 8.04 6.60
CA PHE A 125 -3.75 8.20 5.41
C PHE A 125 -4.32 7.46 4.21
N GLN A 126 -4.03 7.96 3.02
CA GLN A 126 -4.34 7.30 1.75
C GLN A 126 -3.10 7.27 0.85
N ILE A 127 -3.06 6.30 -0.06
CA ILE A 127 -1.97 6.14 -1.03
C ILE A 127 -2.29 6.96 -2.29
N LYS A 128 -1.31 7.75 -2.74
CA LYS A 128 -1.20 8.24 -4.12
C LYS A 128 0.10 7.75 -4.74
N MET A 129 0.22 7.88 -6.05
CA MET A 129 1.40 7.46 -6.80
C MET A 129 2.19 8.68 -7.30
N TRP A 130 3.50 8.67 -7.06
CA TRP A 130 4.47 9.54 -7.72
C TRP A 130 5.25 8.68 -8.74
N GLY A 131 4.75 8.64 -9.97
CA GLY A 131 5.18 7.66 -10.96
C GLY A 131 4.89 6.23 -10.49
N ILE A 132 5.93 5.43 -10.26
CA ILE A 132 5.78 4.04 -9.78
C ILE A 132 5.82 3.91 -8.26
N TYR A 133 6.05 5.01 -7.54
CA TYR A 133 6.32 5.00 -6.10
C TYR A 133 5.08 5.43 -5.32
N PRO A 134 4.66 4.67 -4.29
CA PRO A 134 3.56 5.08 -3.45
C PRO A 134 3.99 6.20 -2.51
N THR A 135 3.06 7.08 -2.17
CA THR A 135 3.22 8.08 -1.13
C THR A 135 1.99 8.17 -0.26
N LEU A 136 2.20 8.41 1.03
CA LEU A 136 1.11 8.72 1.96
C LEU A 136 0.75 10.20 1.90
N ILE A 137 -0.55 10.45 1.81
CA ILE A 137 -1.13 11.77 2.04
C ILE A 137 -2.22 11.66 3.13
N PRO A 138 -2.51 12.73 3.88
CA PRO A 138 -3.60 12.73 4.85
C PRO A 138 -4.94 12.36 4.21
N GLY A 139 -5.68 11.44 4.83
CA GLY A 139 -6.97 10.95 4.33
C GLY A 139 -7.85 10.47 5.47
N ARG A 140 -8.92 11.22 5.79
CA ARG A 140 -9.73 11.03 7.02
C ARG A 140 -10.30 9.62 7.21
N SER A 141 -10.65 8.93 6.14
CA SER A 141 -11.20 7.57 6.15
C SER A 141 -10.24 6.53 5.54
N GLY A 142 -9.01 6.94 5.23
CA GLY A 142 -8.04 6.09 4.58
C GLY A 142 -7.37 5.14 5.57
N MET A 143 -7.07 3.94 5.08
CA MET A 143 -6.38 2.89 5.81
C MET A 143 -5.29 2.32 4.91
N VAL A 144 -4.07 2.20 5.44
CA VAL A 144 -2.92 1.71 4.68
C VAL A 144 -2.32 0.50 5.37
N VAL A 145 -2.22 -0.58 4.61
CA VAL A 145 -1.55 -1.83 5.03
C VAL A 145 -0.06 -1.70 4.74
N GLY A 146 0.74 -2.14 5.70
CA GLY A 146 2.20 -2.08 5.65
C GLY A 146 2.81 -3.02 6.66
N CYS A 147 4.01 -2.67 7.14
CA CYS A 147 4.65 -3.38 8.23
C CYS A 147 5.35 -2.38 9.18
N VAL A 148 5.64 -2.82 10.39
CA VAL A 148 6.44 -2.07 11.34
C VAL A 148 7.76 -2.76 11.62
N TRP A 149 8.76 -1.96 11.93
CA TRP A 149 10.03 -2.42 12.46
C TRP A 149 10.59 -1.41 13.45
N GLU A 150 11.25 -1.91 14.49
CA GLU A 150 11.91 -1.08 15.49
C GLU A 150 13.27 -0.62 14.98
N VAL A 151 13.45 0.69 14.90
CA VAL A 151 14.72 1.33 14.56
C VAL A 151 15.39 1.76 15.86
N THR A 152 16.50 1.10 16.20
CA THR A 152 17.25 1.31 17.45
C THR A 152 18.49 2.17 17.29
N SER A 153 18.84 2.57 16.05
CA SER A 153 20.03 3.35 15.72
C SER A 153 19.67 4.62 14.96
N GLU A 154 20.23 5.74 15.38
CA GLU A 154 20.08 7.02 14.69
C GLU A 154 20.61 6.97 13.26
N ASP A 155 21.77 6.34 13.03
CA ASP A 155 22.35 6.15 11.69
C ASP A 155 21.40 5.38 10.76
N HIS A 156 20.68 4.38 11.30
CA HIS A 156 19.67 3.67 10.51
C HIS A 156 18.50 4.59 10.17
N PHE A 157 18.02 5.39 11.12
CA PHE A 157 16.94 6.34 10.86
C PHE A 157 17.35 7.39 9.80
N GLU A 158 18.56 7.94 9.90
CA GLU A 158 19.09 8.90 8.92
C GLU A 158 19.25 8.29 7.53
N ARG A 159 19.68 7.03 7.42
CA ARG A 159 19.76 6.31 6.14
C ARG A 159 18.40 6.08 5.51
N LEU A 160 17.38 5.71 6.30
CA LEU A 160 16.00 5.60 5.81
C LEU A 160 15.51 6.95 5.27
N ALA A 161 15.72 8.03 6.04
CA ALA A 161 15.33 9.37 5.62
C ALA A 161 16.09 9.83 4.36
N ALA A 162 17.37 9.47 4.23
CA ALA A 162 18.17 9.76 3.05
C ALA A 162 17.70 8.99 1.81
N TYR A 163 17.24 7.74 1.98
CA TYR A 163 16.69 6.91 0.90
C TYR A 163 15.36 7.47 0.38
N GLU A 164 14.46 7.87 1.27
CA GLU A 164 13.17 8.47 0.88
C GLU A 164 13.35 9.83 0.19
N THR A 165 14.41 10.57 0.54
CA THR A 165 14.73 11.91 0.03
C THR A 165 13.81 13.01 0.59
N ALA A 166 14.08 14.27 0.22
CA ALA A 166 13.26 15.42 0.60
C ALA A 166 11.83 15.40 0.01
N ALA A 167 11.52 14.44 -0.87
CA ALA A 167 10.17 14.19 -1.33
C ALA A 167 9.22 13.76 -0.20
N TYR A 168 9.77 13.23 0.91
CA TYR A 168 8.99 12.78 2.05
C TYR A 168 9.45 13.43 3.35
N ARG A 169 8.49 13.64 4.25
CA ARG A 169 8.70 14.02 5.65
C ARG A 169 8.21 12.90 6.54
N TRP A 170 8.84 12.69 7.69
CA TRP A 170 8.27 11.76 8.66
C TRP A 170 7.14 12.44 9.43
N VAL A 171 6.14 11.66 9.82
CA VAL A 171 5.03 12.06 10.70
C VAL A 171 4.79 10.98 11.74
N GLU A 172 4.13 11.33 12.84
CA GLU A 172 3.67 10.36 13.83
C GLU A 172 2.37 9.67 13.39
N CYS A 173 2.23 8.40 13.72
CA CYS A 173 1.04 7.59 13.48
C CYS A 173 0.90 6.50 14.53
N ASP A 174 -0.32 5.99 14.69
CA ASP A 174 -0.58 4.77 15.46
C ASP A 174 -0.77 3.60 14.51
N ALA A 175 -0.06 2.50 14.75
CA ALA A 175 -0.08 1.30 13.93
C ALA A 175 -0.78 0.15 14.65
N VAL A 176 -1.78 -0.45 14.00
CA VAL A 176 -2.51 -1.63 14.48
C VAL A 176 -1.87 -2.88 13.89
N LEU A 177 -1.40 -3.77 14.74
CA LEU A 177 -0.77 -5.04 14.38
C LEU A 177 -1.82 -6.11 14.06
N GLU A 178 -1.41 -7.21 13.43
CA GLU A 178 -2.32 -8.33 13.09
C GLU A 178 -3.00 -8.97 14.32
N ASP A 179 -2.34 -8.94 15.47
CA ASP A 179 -2.89 -9.42 16.75
C ASP A 179 -3.86 -8.42 17.41
N GLY A 180 -4.10 -7.27 16.77
CA GLY A 180 -4.95 -6.18 17.26
C GLY A 180 -4.25 -5.23 18.23
N ALA A 181 -2.97 -5.48 18.59
CA ALA A 181 -2.23 -4.56 19.44
C ALA A 181 -1.95 -3.24 18.71
N VAL A 182 -2.02 -2.12 19.43
CA VAL A 182 -1.78 -0.78 18.89
C VAL A 182 -0.41 -0.29 19.37
N LEU A 183 0.50 -0.08 18.43
CA LEU A 183 1.75 0.63 18.67
C LEU A 183 1.51 2.13 18.47
N LYS A 184 1.64 2.90 19.56
CA LYS A 184 1.46 4.34 19.55
C LYS A 184 2.77 5.08 19.28
N GLY A 185 2.66 6.26 18.67
CA GLY A 185 3.83 7.12 18.42
C GLY A 185 4.83 6.48 17.46
N CYS A 186 4.36 5.61 16.55
CA CYS A 186 5.16 5.16 15.44
C CYS A 186 5.46 6.33 14.51
N ARG A 187 6.49 6.20 13.68
CA ARG A 187 6.83 7.17 12.63
C ARG A 187 6.59 6.56 11.26
N THR A 188 6.14 7.34 10.29
CA THR A 188 6.07 6.92 8.88
C THR A 188 6.45 8.06 7.96
N PHE A 189 6.82 7.76 6.72
CA PHE A 189 7.12 8.77 5.70
C PHE A 189 5.84 9.19 4.98
N CYS A 190 5.69 10.47 4.70
CA CYS A 190 4.55 11.06 4.01
C CYS A 190 5.03 12.07 3.00
N TRP A 191 4.23 12.33 1.96
CA TRP A 191 4.52 13.36 0.98
C TRP A 191 4.86 14.69 1.66
N ALA A 192 6.01 15.25 1.32
CA ALA A 192 6.49 16.47 1.96
C ALA A 192 5.75 17.73 1.46
N ARG A 193 5.19 17.68 0.24
CA ARG A 193 4.54 18.81 -0.45
C ARG A 193 3.01 18.77 -0.29
N GLU A 194 2.31 19.57 -1.10
CA GLU A 194 0.85 19.65 -1.10
C GLU A 194 0.23 18.30 -1.51
N PRO A 195 -0.75 17.78 -0.73
CA PRO A 195 -1.46 16.52 -1.04
C PRO A 195 -2.20 16.50 -2.38
N ASP A 196 -2.55 17.69 -2.89
CA ASP A 196 -3.28 17.90 -4.14
C ASP A 196 -2.34 18.32 -5.29
N SER A 197 -1.03 18.13 -5.12
CA SER A 197 -0.04 18.38 -6.18
C SER A 197 -0.36 17.57 -7.43
N SER A 198 -0.20 18.22 -8.60
CA SER A 198 -0.33 17.57 -9.92
C SER A 198 0.76 16.53 -10.19
N GLU A 199 1.77 16.44 -9.32
CA GLU A 199 2.80 15.38 -9.37
C GLU A 199 2.26 14.03 -8.88
N LEU A 200 1.10 14.02 -8.23
CA LEU A 200 0.50 12.82 -7.65
C LEU A 200 -0.70 12.36 -8.46
N GLU A 201 -0.74 11.06 -8.74
CA GLU A 201 -1.81 10.40 -9.47
C GLU A 201 -2.54 9.40 -8.56
N ASP A 202 -3.82 9.18 -8.83
CA ASP A 202 -4.56 8.08 -8.21
C ASP A 202 -4.02 6.74 -8.73
N GLY A 203 -3.80 5.80 -7.83
CA GLY A 203 -3.27 4.50 -8.20
C GLY A 203 -3.04 3.60 -7.00
N SER A 204 -2.45 2.43 -7.26
CA SER A 204 -2.09 1.47 -6.23
C SER A 204 -0.69 0.94 -6.45
N PHE A 205 -0.05 0.56 -5.36
CA PHE A 205 1.26 -0.06 -5.39
C PHE A 205 1.14 -1.58 -5.30
N ASP A 206 1.85 -2.27 -6.19
CA ASP A 206 1.97 -3.72 -6.20
C ASP A 206 3.39 -4.12 -5.78
N LEU A 207 3.50 -4.64 -4.56
CA LEU A 207 4.78 -5.07 -3.99
C LEU A 207 5.41 -6.22 -4.80
N GLY A 208 4.61 -7.16 -5.31
CA GLY A 208 5.12 -8.27 -6.13
C GLY A 208 5.70 -7.80 -7.46
N ARG A 209 5.06 -6.79 -8.08
CA ARG A 209 5.60 -6.12 -9.27
C ARG A 209 6.90 -5.39 -8.95
N TYR A 210 6.96 -4.66 -7.83
CA TYR A 210 8.19 -3.99 -7.38
C TYR A 210 9.33 -4.98 -7.19
N GLN A 211 9.08 -6.09 -6.48
CA GLN A 211 10.03 -7.15 -6.23
C GLN A 211 10.59 -7.76 -7.52
N LYS A 212 9.71 -8.00 -8.50
CA LYS A 212 10.11 -8.63 -9.76
C LYS A 212 10.98 -7.74 -10.66
N TYR A 213 10.69 -6.44 -10.73
CA TYR A 213 11.28 -5.57 -11.75
C TYR A 213 12.22 -4.49 -11.21
N PHE A 214 12.07 -4.07 -9.95
CA PHE A 214 12.75 -2.88 -9.42
C PHE A 214 13.65 -3.17 -8.22
N LYS A 215 13.34 -4.18 -7.39
CA LYS A 215 14.13 -4.53 -6.19
C LYS A 215 15.63 -4.66 -6.47
N SER A 216 16.01 -5.30 -7.57
CA SER A 216 17.42 -5.51 -7.95
C SER A 216 18.20 -4.21 -8.17
N SER A 217 17.54 -3.10 -8.48
CA SER A 217 18.19 -1.79 -8.59
C SER A 217 18.70 -1.26 -7.24
N VAL A 218 18.06 -1.68 -6.13
CA VAL A 218 18.42 -1.30 -4.77
C VAL A 218 19.33 -2.35 -4.13
N THR A 219 19.03 -3.63 -4.32
CA THR A 219 19.74 -4.73 -3.63
C THR A 219 21.03 -5.18 -4.31
N ARG A 220 21.25 -4.83 -5.60
CA ARG A 220 22.51 -5.12 -6.28
C ARG A 220 23.62 -4.27 -5.68
N ARG A 221 24.36 -4.85 -4.72
CA ARG A 221 25.57 -4.25 -4.16
C ARG A 221 26.47 -3.77 -5.31
N ARG A 222 26.91 -2.51 -5.26
CA ARG A 222 28.02 -2.07 -6.12
C ARG A 222 29.22 -2.91 -5.69
N SER A 223 29.68 -3.83 -6.53
CA SER A 223 30.97 -4.47 -6.34
C SER A 223 32.02 -3.37 -6.15
N PRO A 224 32.95 -3.50 -5.20
CA PRO A 224 34.13 -2.65 -5.20
C PRO A 224 34.76 -2.72 -6.59
N VAL A 225 34.98 -1.57 -7.22
CA VAL A 225 35.82 -1.52 -8.42
C VAL A 225 37.22 -1.96 -7.96
N PRO A 226 37.82 -2.98 -8.59
CA PRO A 226 39.15 -3.47 -8.21
C PRO A 226 40.23 -2.40 -8.37
#